data_AF-A0A7Z2PPU6-F1
#
_entry.id   AF-A0A7Z2PPU6-F1
#
_cell.length_a   1.000
_cell.length_b   1.000
_cell.length_c   1.000
_cell.angle_alpha   90.00
_cell.angle_beta   90.00
_cell.angle_gamma   90.00
#
_symmetry.space_group_name_H-M   'P 1'
#
loop_
_entity.id
_entity.type
_entity.pdbx_description
1 polymer ?
#
loop_
_entity_poly.entity_id
_entity_poly.type
_entity_poly.pdbx_seq_one_letter_code
_entity_poly.pdbx_strand_id
1 'polypeptide(L)'
;MSLTKFAIDDGPHNMDGLRLLARDGAERIEAFIGRKVMDVWVESIEHRGSRQSLFRDQYNALGKRNLTAIERIVTAKYQRGAAHNRQHPYVEVLFSDITESGEELDLGGLIRLPLPPEFVRLG
;
A
#
# COMPACT_ATOMS: atom_id res chain seq x y z
N MET A 1 -10.35 15.38 -10.23
CA MET A 1 -10.78 15.51 -8.83
C MET A 1 -9.65 14.97 -7.96
N SER A 2 -9.16 15.70 -6.97
CA SER A 2 -8.01 15.26 -6.15
C SER A 2 -8.50 14.87 -4.75
N LEU A 3 -8.07 13.71 -4.27
CA LEU A 3 -8.22 13.39 -2.86
C LEU A 3 -7.36 14.35 -2.03
N THR A 4 -7.79 14.64 -0.79
CA THR A 4 -7.08 15.55 0.12
C THR A 4 -6.77 14.85 1.44
N LYS A 5 -5.81 15.40 2.21
CA LYS A 5 -5.38 14.84 3.50
C LYS A 5 -4.99 13.36 3.40
N PHE A 6 -4.35 13.00 2.29
CA PHE A 6 -3.88 11.65 2.02
C PHE A 6 -2.73 11.30 2.97
N ALA A 7 -2.87 10.20 3.72
CA ALA A 7 -1.87 9.77 4.69
C ALA A 7 -1.92 8.25 4.93
N ILE A 8 -0.79 7.69 5.37
CA ILE A 8 -0.75 6.32 5.91
C ILE A 8 -1.42 6.32 7.28
N ASP A 9 -2.35 5.39 7.50
CA ASP A 9 -2.86 5.08 8.84
C ASP A 9 -1.96 4.03 9.47
N ASP A 10 -0.97 4.51 10.23
CA ASP A 10 -0.02 3.68 10.97
C ASP A 10 -0.50 3.37 12.41
N GLY A 11 -1.76 3.70 12.72
CA GLY A 11 -2.37 3.39 14.01
C GLY A 11 -2.59 1.88 14.24
N PRO A 12 -2.99 1.49 15.46
CA PRO A 12 -3.33 0.10 15.75
C PRO A 12 -4.49 -0.39 14.89
N HIS A 13 -4.26 -1.40 14.06
CA HIS A 13 -5.29 -2.09 13.27
C HIS A 13 -4.91 -3.54 12.99
N ASN A 14 -5.91 -4.41 12.75
CA ASN A 14 -5.66 -5.84 12.50
C ASN A 14 -5.44 -6.17 11.00
N MET A 15 -5.46 -5.18 10.11
CA MET A 15 -5.24 -5.42 8.68
C MET A 15 -3.78 -5.78 8.37
N ASP A 16 -3.59 -6.73 7.46
CA ASP A 16 -2.28 -7.20 6.98
C ASP A 16 -1.90 -6.49 5.68
N GLY A 17 -1.47 -5.24 5.79
CA GLY A 17 -1.11 -4.40 4.65
C GLY A 17 -1.13 -2.91 4.97
N LEU A 18 -0.88 -2.10 3.94
CA LEU A 18 -0.82 -0.65 4.04
C LEU A 18 -2.23 -0.05 4.04
N ARG A 19 -2.61 0.63 5.12
CA ARG A 19 -3.88 1.36 5.20
C ARG A 19 -3.64 2.85 4.96
N LEU A 20 -4.54 3.47 4.22
CA LEU A 20 -4.48 4.89 3.89
C LEU A 20 -5.81 5.57 4.17
N LEU A 21 -5.73 6.82 4.57
CA LEU A 21 -6.87 7.69 4.80
C LEU A 21 -6.78 8.89 3.88
N ALA A 22 -7.91 9.26 3.32
CA ALA A 22 -8.05 10.43 2.46
C ALA A 22 -9.42 11.07 2.65
N ARG A 23 -9.63 12.22 2.02
CA ARG A 23 -10.91 12.91 1.99
C ARG A 23 -11.29 13.37 0.60
N ASP A 24 -12.57 13.22 0.30
CA ASP A 24 -13.25 13.85 -0.83
C ASP A 24 -14.31 14.81 -0.28
N GLY A 25 -13.98 16.10 -0.24
CA GLY A 25 -14.76 17.10 0.49
C GLY A 25 -14.92 16.75 1.98
N ALA A 26 -16.15 16.47 2.40
CA ALA A 26 -16.47 16.08 3.78
C ALA A 26 -16.31 14.57 4.02
N GLU A 27 -16.36 13.76 2.96
CA GLU A 27 -16.38 12.30 3.01
C GLU A 27 -14.99 11.76 3.33
N ARG A 28 -14.94 10.75 4.21
CA ARG A 28 -13.71 10.02 4.52
C ARG A 28 -13.61 8.84 3.56
N ILE A 29 -12.46 8.74 2.91
CA ILE A 29 -12.11 7.61 2.05
C ILE A 29 -11.06 6.79 2.77
N GLU A 30 -11.25 5.48 2.74
CA GLU A 30 -10.23 4.53 3.19
C GLU A 30 -9.69 3.79 1.99
N ALA A 31 -8.38 3.63 1.93
CA ALA A 31 -7.75 2.80 0.92
C ALA A 31 -6.84 1.77 1.57
N PHE A 32 -6.63 0.65 0.88
CA PHE A 32 -5.85 -0.45 1.40
C PHE A 32 -5.04 -1.11 0.29
N ILE A 33 -3.78 -1.42 0.60
CA ILE A 33 -2.92 -2.26 -0.23
C ILE A 33 -2.53 -3.47 0.61
N GLY A 34 -3.02 -4.65 0.26
CA GLY A 34 -2.71 -5.88 0.98
C GLY A 34 -1.21 -6.18 0.98
N ARG A 35 -0.69 -6.82 2.04
CA ARG A 35 0.72 -7.19 2.16
C ARG A 35 1.22 -7.94 0.93
N LYS A 36 0.44 -8.89 0.40
CA LYS A 36 0.86 -9.65 -0.79
C LYS A 36 1.01 -8.76 -2.03
N VAL A 37 0.19 -7.74 -2.19
CA VAL A 37 0.30 -6.78 -3.30
C VAL A 37 1.57 -5.93 -3.13
N MET A 38 1.85 -5.47 -1.90
CA MET A 38 3.10 -4.75 -1.60
C MET A 38 4.34 -5.62 -1.83
N ASP A 39 4.32 -6.88 -1.39
CA ASP A 39 5.42 -7.83 -1.60
C ASP A 39 5.70 -8.02 -3.10
N VAL A 40 4.65 -8.23 -3.90
CA VAL A 40 4.79 -8.41 -5.36
C VAL A 40 5.29 -7.11 -6.02
N TRP A 41 4.83 -5.94 -5.59
CA TRP A 41 5.33 -4.67 -6.12
C TRP A 41 6.82 -4.49 -5.85
N VAL A 42 7.27 -4.76 -4.62
CA VAL A 42 8.71 -4.69 -4.28
C VAL A 42 9.51 -5.74 -5.05
N GLU A 43 9.04 -6.99 -5.10
CA GLU A 43 9.69 -8.09 -5.83
C GLU A 43 9.86 -7.77 -7.32
N SER A 44 8.90 -7.07 -7.92
CA SER A 44 8.95 -6.66 -9.33
C SER A 44 10.12 -5.70 -9.65
N ILE A 45 10.69 -5.05 -8.63
CA ILE A 45 11.79 -4.09 -8.76
C ILE A 45 13.11 -4.67 -8.26
N GLU A 46 13.11 -5.39 -7.12
CA GLU A 46 14.36 -5.89 -6.54
C GLU A 46 15.02 -7.00 -7.40
N HIS A 47 14.28 -7.70 -8.27
CA HIS A 47 14.76 -8.83 -9.11
C HIS A 47 15.57 -9.91 -8.37
N ARG A 48 15.64 -9.84 -7.04
CA ARG A 48 16.37 -10.74 -6.14
C ARG A 48 15.33 -11.62 -5.48
N GLY A 49 15.42 -12.93 -5.70
CA GLY A 49 14.44 -13.94 -5.27
C GLY A 49 14.28 -14.14 -3.75
N SER A 50 14.61 -13.16 -2.91
CA SER A 50 14.32 -13.21 -1.48
C SER A 50 12.84 -12.87 -1.25
N ARG A 51 12.00 -13.91 -1.23
CA ARG A 51 10.56 -13.90 -0.93
C ARG A 51 10.19 -13.50 0.51
N GLN A 52 11.03 -12.70 1.17
CA GLN A 52 10.76 -12.33 2.54
C GLN A 52 9.69 -11.23 2.54
N SER A 53 8.51 -11.53 3.07
CA SER A 53 7.45 -10.54 3.20
C SER A 53 7.87 -9.37 4.08
N LEU A 54 7.36 -8.19 3.74
CA LEU A 54 7.54 -6.99 4.56
C LEU A 54 6.71 -7.07 5.85
N PHE A 55 7.34 -6.72 6.98
CA PHE A 55 6.68 -6.44 8.24
C PHE A 55 5.98 -5.07 8.21
N ARG A 56 5.13 -4.84 9.21
CA ARG A 56 4.31 -3.62 9.34
C ARG A 56 5.08 -2.33 9.20
N ASP A 57 6.12 -2.19 9.98
CA ASP A 57 6.89 -0.94 9.98
C ASP A 57 7.57 -0.71 8.63
N GLN A 58 7.91 -1.78 7.91
CA GLN A 58 8.55 -1.69 6.60
C GLN A 58 7.55 -1.27 5.52
N TYR A 59 6.34 -1.85 5.47
CA TYR A 59 5.35 -1.37 4.51
C TYR A 59 4.84 0.04 4.86
N ASN A 60 4.76 0.40 6.15
CA ASN A 60 4.40 1.77 6.55
C ASN A 60 5.47 2.78 6.15
N ALA A 61 6.75 2.49 6.36
CA ALA A 61 7.86 3.35 5.94
C ALA A 61 7.91 3.48 4.42
N LEU A 62 7.76 2.36 3.70
CA LEU A 62 7.72 2.32 2.24
C LEU A 62 6.52 3.12 1.70
N GLY A 63 5.35 2.98 2.33
CA GLY A 63 4.15 3.73 1.99
C GLY A 63 4.31 5.24 2.19
N LYS A 64 4.94 5.67 3.30
CA LYS A 64 5.24 7.09 3.57
C LYS A 64 6.20 7.67 2.52
N ARG A 65 7.22 6.92 2.13
CA ARG A 65 8.18 7.32 1.08
C ARG A 65 7.51 7.47 -0.29
N ASN A 66 6.53 6.61 -0.58
CA ASN A 66 5.88 6.53 -1.89
C ASN A 66 4.46 7.13 -1.88
N LEU A 67 4.17 8.02 -0.92
CA LEU A 67 2.82 8.50 -0.67
C LEU A 67 2.19 9.15 -1.91
N THR A 68 2.96 9.92 -2.67
CA THR A 68 2.49 10.58 -3.90
C THR A 68 2.14 9.60 -5.02
N ALA A 69 2.95 8.54 -5.21
CA ALA A 69 2.66 7.50 -6.20
C ALA A 69 1.38 6.74 -5.81
N ILE A 70 1.26 6.37 -4.53
CA ILE A 70 0.10 5.67 -4.00
C ILE A 70 -1.16 6.54 -4.07
N GLU A 71 -1.06 7.84 -3.80
CA GLU A 71 -2.16 8.79 -3.94
C GLU A 71 -2.71 8.81 -5.37
N ARG A 72 -1.85 8.78 -6.39
CA ARG A 72 -2.26 8.74 -7.79
C ARG A 72 -2.98 7.45 -8.14
N ILE A 73 -2.45 6.30 -7.70
CA ILE A 73 -3.08 4.99 -7.90
C ILE A 73 -4.48 4.97 -7.25
N VAL A 74 -4.58 5.37 -5.99
CA VAL A 74 -5.84 5.40 -5.25
C VAL A 74 -6.83 6.37 -5.87
N THR A 75 -6.38 7.56 -6.25
CA THR A 75 -7.22 8.58 -6.91
C THR A 75 -7.76 8.07 -8.24
N ALA A 76 -6.90 7.46 -9.07
CA ALA A 76 -7.32 6.90 -10.35
C ALA A 76 -8.36 5.78 -10.15
N LYS A 77 -8.11 4.85 -9.22
CA LYS A 77 -9.06 3.77 -8.91
C LYS A 77 -10.38 4.29 -8.36
N TYR A 78 -10.32 5.25 -7.44
CA TYR A 78 -11.50 5.88 -6.86
C TYR A 78 -12.36 6.56 -7.92
N GLN A 79 -11.75 7.31 -8.85
CA GLN A 79 -12.47 7.96 -9.95
C GLN A 79 -13.17 6.95 -10.89
N ARG A 80 -12.59 5.76 -11.10
CA ARG A 80 -13.25 4.68 -11.85
C ARG A 80 -14.45 4.08 -11.10
N GLY A 81 -14.38 4.02 -9.76
CA GLY A 81 -15.37 3.35 -8.91
C GLY A 81 -16.49 4.23 -8.34
N ALA A 82 -16.42 5.56 -8.50
CA ALA A 82 -17.29 6.56 -7.86
C ALA A 82 -18.80 6.47 -8.21
N ALA A 83 -19.23 5.50 -9.02
CA ALA A 83 -20.63 5.28 -9.33
C ALA A 83 -21.40 4.43 -8.27
N HIS A 84 -20.74 3.63 -7.40
CA HIS A 84 -21.45 2.51 -6.74
C HIS A 84 -21.37 2.35 -5.21
N ASN A 85 -20.73 3.24 -4.41
CA ASN A 85 -20.83 3.13 -2.94
C ASN A 85 -20.58 4.48 -2.23
N ARG A 86 -21.67 5.19 -1.89
CA ARG A 86 -21.67 6.59 -1.37
C ARG A 86 -21.75 6.73 0.16
N GLN A 87 -21.70 5.63 0.91
CA GLN A 87 -21.85 5.71 2.38
C GLN A 87 -20.52 5.52 3.11
N HIS A 88 -19.60 4.72 2.56
CA HIS A 88 -18.21 4.57 3.03
C HIS A 88 -17.32 4.16 1.85
N PRO A 89 -16.71 5.11 1.13
CA PRO A 89 -15.89 4.79 -0.03
C PRO A 89 -14.61 4.10 0.44
N TYR A 90 -14.52 2.82 0.11
CA TYR A 90 -13.36 1.97 0.35
C TYR A 90 -12.70 1.62 -0.98
N VAL A 91 -11.38 1.84 -1.06
CA VAL A 91 -10.57 1.58 -2.26
C VAL A 91 -9.56 0.49 -1.94
N GLU A 92 -9.86 -0.74 -2.34
CA GLU A 92 -8.87 -1.81 -2.34
C GLU A 92 -7.97 -1.66 -3.57
N VAL A 93 -6.66 -1.47 -3.39
CA VAL A 93 -5.68 -1.42 -4.47
C VAL A 93 -5.22 -2.84 -4.79
N LEU A 94 -5.37 -3.22 -6.05
CA LEU A 94 -4.89 -4.49 -6.59
C LEU A 94 -3.58 -4.25 -7.33
N PHE A 95 -2.83 -5.34 -7.57
CA PHE A 95 -1.61 -5.27 -8.36
C PHE A 95 -1.87 -4.76 -9.79
N SER A 96 -3.03 -5.06 -10.37
CA SER A 96 -3.42 -4.51 -11.67
C SER A 96 -3.48 -2.99 -11.69
N ASP A 97 -3.99 -2.35 -10.63
CA ASP A 97 -4.04 -0.88 -10.55
C ASP A 97 -2.62 -0.28 -10.49
N ILE A 98 -1.70 -0.94 -9.79
CA ILE A 98 -0.28 -0.57 -9.75
C ILE A 98 0.33 -0.67 -11.15
N THR A 99 0.15 -1.81 -11.82
CA THR A 99 0.70 -2.00 -13.17
C THR A 99 0.11 -1.04 -14.20
N GLU A 100 -1.19 -0.76 -14.12
CA GLU A 100 -1.88 0.18 -15.01
C GLU A 100 -1.45 1.63 -14.76
N SER A 101 -1.09 1.97 -13.52
CA SER A 101 -0.64 3.33 -13.20
C SER A 101 0.74 3.67 -13.77
N GLY A 102 1.58 2.66 -13.98
CA GLY A 102 2.98 2.85 -14.37
C GLY A 102 3.85 3.52 -13.30
N GLU A 103 3.34 3.69 -12.08
CA GLU A 103 4.09 4.29 -10.98
C GLU A 103 5.21 3.35 -10.50
N GLU A 104 6.40 3.90 -10.35
CA GLU A 104 7.55 3.19 -9.77
C GLU A 104 7.55 3.33 -8.24
N LEU A 105 8.08 2.32 -7.57
CA LEU A 105 8.24 2.33 -6.12
C LEU A 105 9.69 2.65 -5.77
N ASP A 106 9.90 3.77 -5.07
CA ASP A 106 11.19 4.10 -4.47
C ASP A 106 11.45 3.18 -3.27
N LEU A 107 12.42 2.27 -3.46
CA LEU A 107 12.90 1.33 -2.44
C LEU A 107 14.02 1.92 -1.57
N GLY A 108 14.39 3.19 -1.75
CA GLY A 108 15.45 3.85 -1.01
C GLY A 108 15.30 3.67 0.50
N GLY A 109 16.35 3.20 1.17
CA GLY A 109 16.34 3.00 2.62
C GLY A 109 15.39 1.90 3.12
N LEU A 110 14.84 1.05 2.24
CA LEU A 110 14.15 -0.17 2.65
C LEU A 110 15.18 -1.12 3.27
N ILE A 111 15.11 -1.31 4.58
CA ILE A 111 15.93 -2.30 5.30
C ILE A 111 15.08 -3.56 5.49
N ARG A 112 15.49 -4.68 4.89
CA ARG A 112 14.90 -6.00 5.13
C ARG A 112 15.36 -6.52 6.50
N LEU A 113 14.49 -6.47 7.51
CA LEU A 113 14.77 -7.07 8.81
C LEU A 113 14.85 -8.59 8.66
N PRO A 114 15.79 -9.28 9.34
CA PRO A 114 15.82 -10.74 9.33
C PRO A 114 14.53 -11.32 9.92
N LEU A 115 14.15 -12.52 9.48
CA LEU A 115 13.07 -13.25 10.12
C LEU A 115 13.45 -13.49 11.60
N PRO A 116 12.55 -13.22 12.56
CA PRO A 116 12.78 -13.58 13.95
C PRO A 116 13.08 -15.09 14.06
N PRO A 117 13.93 -15.51 15.00
CA PRO A 117 14.37 -16.90 15.13
C PRO A 117 13.21 -17.92 15.20
N GLU A 118 12.08 -17.55 15.80
CA GLU A 118 10.87 -18.37 15.91
C GLU A 118 10.19 -18.68 14.55
N PHE A 119 10.51 -17.91 13.50
CA PHE A 119 10.04 -18.13 12.13
C PHE A 119 11.09 -18.74 11.21
N VAL A 120 12.32 -18.96 11.70
CA VAL A 120 13.37 -19.66 10.97
C VAL A 120 13.15 -21.16 11.17
N ARG A 121 12.71 -21.88 10.13
CA ARG A 121 12.69 -23.36 10.19
C ARG A 121 14.13 -23.84 10.36
N LEU A 122 14.42 -24.48 11.49
CA LEU A 122 15.62 -25.30 11.66
C LEU A 122 15.54 -26.43 10.62
N GLY A 123 16.45 -26.38 9.65
CA GLY A 123 16.61 -27.42 8.64
C GLY A 123 17.24 -28.68 9.21
#